data_AF-A0A517YKB4-F1
#
_entry.id   AF-A0A517YKB4-F1
#
_cell.length_a   1.000
_cell.length_b   1.000
_cell.length_c   1.000
_cell.angle_alpha   90.00
_cell.angle_beta   90.00
_cell.angle_gamma   90.00
#
_symmetry.space_group_name_H-M   'P 1'
#
loop_
_entity.id
_entity.type
_entity.pdbx_description
1 polymer ?
#
loop_
_entity_poly.entity_id
_entity_poly.type
_entity_poly.pdbx_seq_one_letter_code
_entity_poly.pdbx_strand_id
1 'polypeptide(L)'
;MTSITRTQGRYDHRLREMVCNRKNIDAAVGCGVPRSTARGWLAPRAMFESWWRVLKRQWRYLNRLDTLATVQKLVAFYAEQHNKHLPHAAFHGQTPDEMYFGTGVDIPKQLAAAKVAARQARLAGNRSLRCQSCSQSVAAIN
;
A
#
# COMPACT_ATOMS: atom_id res chain seq x y z
N MET A 1 35.65 13.97 20.73
CA MET A 1 34.47 13.91 19.84
C MET A 1 33.46 12.94 20.45
N THR A 2 32.45 13.46 21.16
CA THR A 2 31.39 12.67 21.77
C THR A 2 30.41 12.17 20.70
N SER A 3 30.42 10.85 20.46
CA SER A 3 29.48 10.21 19.53
C SER A 3 28.11 10.12 20.19
N ILE A 4 27.14 10.91 19.71
CA ILE A 4 25.75 10.83 20.17
C ILE A 4 25.11 9.64 19.47
N THR A 5 25.05 8.49 20.14
CA THR A 5 24.28 7.34 19.68
C THR A 5 22.79 7.69 19.76
N ARG A 6 22.19 8.07 18.63
CA ARG A 6 20.76 8.36 18.53
C ARG A 6 19.97 7.04 18.59
N THR A 7 19.44 6.71 19.76
CA THR A 7 18.47 5.62 19.92
C THR A 7 17.20 5.97 19.13
N GLN A 8 16.90 5.21 18.08
CA GLN A 8 15.63 5.40 17.36
C GLN A 8 14.48 4.93 18.25
N GLY A 9 13.66 5.88 18.71
CA GLY A 9 12.43 5.57 19.42
C GLY A 9 11.47 4.77 18.53
N ARG A 10 11.10 3.58 18.97
CA ARG A 10 10.10 2.74 18.29
C ARG A 10 8.71 3.13 18.79
N TYR A 11 8.07 4.06 18.08
CA TYR A 11 6.73 4.53 18.42
C TYR A 11 5.67 3.57 17.89
N ASP A 12 4.52 3.48 18.58
CA ASP A 12 3.38 2.70 18.09
C ASP A 12 2.83 3.34 16.80
N HIS A 13 2.73 2.54 15.74
CA HIS A 13 2.11 2.93 14.47
C HIS A 13 0.67 3.42 14.62
N ARG A 14 -0.09 2.94 15.62
CA ARG A 14 -1.48 3.38 15.88
C ARG A 14 -1.55 4.85 16.31
N LEU A 15 -0.58 5.29 17.10
CA LEU A 15 -0.45 6.71 17.50
C LEU A 15 -0.21 7.58 16.27
N ARG A 16 0.63 7.13 15.34
CA ARG A 16 0.90 7.84 14.09
C ARG A 16 -0.34 7.92 13.19
N GLU A 17 -1.06 6.81 13.01
CA GLU A 17 -2.29 6.79 12.21
C GLU A 17 -3.37 7.70 12.80
N MET A 18 -3.55 7.68 14.12
CA MET A 18 -4.48 8.56 14.81
C MET A 18 -4.15 10.04 14.60
N VAL A 19 -2.87 10.42 14.72
CA VAL A 19 -2.41 11.80 14.48
C VAL A 19 -2.68 12.21 13.02
N CYS A 20 -2.34 11.35 12.06
CA CYS A 20 -2.57 11.62 10.64
C CYS A 20 -4.05 11.80 10.28
N ASN A 21 -4.94 11.00 10.86
CA ASN A 21 -6.38 11.04 10.61
C ASN A 21 -7.06 12.22 11.30
N ARG A 22 -6.75 12.47 12.57
CA ARG A 22 -7.40 13.54 13.36
C ARG A 22 -6.77 14.91 13.18
N LYS A 23 -5.61 15.00 12.51
CA LYS A 23 -4.79 16.22 12.39
C LYS A 23 -4.46 16.86 13.74
N ASN A 24 -4.42 16.06 14.80
CA ASN A 24 -4.17 16.51 16.18
C ASN A 24 -2.92 15.80 16.73
N ILE A 25 -1.96 16.59 17.24
CA ILE A 25 -0.70 16.10 17.80
C ILE A 25 -0.72 15.91 19.32
N ASP A 26 -1.68 16.50 20.03
CA ASP A 26 -1.63 16.63 21.49
C ASP A 26 -1.71 15.26 22.18
N ALA A 27 -2.47 14.33 21.61
CA ALA A 27 -2.53 12.96 22.10
C ALA A 27 -1.18 12.22 21.97
N ALA A 28 -0.42 12.46 20.89
CA ALA A 28 0.91 11.85 20.75
C ALA A 28 1.94 12.51 21.69
N VAL A 29 1.84 13.82 21.90
CA VAL A 29 2.68 14.54 22.88
C VAL A 29 2.42 14.04 24.29
N GLY A 30 1.15 13.81 24.65
CA GLY A 30 0.76 13.21 25.94
C GLY A 30 1.32 11.80 26.16
N CYS A 31 1.58 11.04 25.09
CA CYS A 31 2.22 9.73 25.14
C CYS A 31 3.77 9.79 25.10
N GLY A 32 4.37 10.97 25.30
CA GLY A 32 5.83 11.14 25.34
C GLY A 32 6.51 11.26 23.97
N VAL A 33 5.75 11.42 22.88
CA VAL A 33 6.32 11.68 21.55
C VAL A 33 6.76 13.15 21.46
N PRO A 34 8.02 13.44 21.07
CA PRO A 34 8.47 14.82 20.87
C PRO A 34 7.57 15.57 19.89
N ARG A 35 7.25 16.84 20.21
CA ARG A 35 6.33 17.68 19.40
C ARG A 35 6.80 17.84 17.95
N SER A 36 8.12 17.86 17.72
CA SER A 36 8.74 17.88 16.38
C SER A 36 8.50 16.58 15.60
N THR A 37 8.55 15.43 16.26
CA THR A 37 8.24 14.11 15.68
C THR A 37 6.75 13.99 15.34
N ALA A 38 5.86 14.37 16.26
CA ALA A 38 4.42 14.34 16.03
C ALA A 38 3.99 15.27 14.88
N ARG A 39 4.56 16.50 14.80
CA ARG A 39 4.37 17.38 13.64
C ARG A 39 4.96 16.79 12.35
N GLY A 40 6.10 16.11 12.44
CA GLY A 40 6.71 15.39 11.32
C GLY A 40 5.81 14.30 10.74
N TRP A 41 4.92 13.72 11.54
CA TRP A 41 3.92 12.76 11.06
C TRP A 41 2.78 13.42 10.29
N LEU A 42 2.41 14.66 10.64
CA LEU A 42 1.43 15.46 9.90
C LEU A 42 1.98 16.07 8.61
N ALA A 43 3.31 16.11 8.46
CA ALA A 43 3.94 16.78 7.34
C ALA A 43 3.62 16.05 6.02
N PRO A 44 3.15 16.76 4.98
CA PRO A 44 3.03 16.25 3.60
C PRO A 44 4.31 15.59 3.08
N ARG A 45 5.45 16.02 3.66
CA ARG A 45 6.79 15.50 3.42
C ARG A 45 6.89 13.98 3.59
N ALA A 46 6.16 13.37 4.54
CA ALA A 46 6.22 11.92 4.73
C ALA A 46 5.61 11.15 3.54
N MET A 47 4.53 11.68 2.95
CA MET A 47 3.87 11.09 1.77
C MET A 47 4.75 11.26 0.53
N PHE A 48 5.27 12.46 0.31
CA PHE A 48 6.19 12.75 -0.79
C PHE A 48 7.48 11.93 -0.69
N GLU A 49 8.03 11.76 0.52
CA GLU A 49 9.20 10.90 0.76
C GLU A 49 8.90 9.41 0.51
N SER A 50 7.71 8.92 0.85
CA SER A 50 7.31 7.55 0.52
C SER A 50 7.18 7.34 -0.99
N TRP A 51 6.57 8.29 -1.68
CA TRP A 51 6.44 8.26 -3.15
C TRP A 51 7.83 8.27 -3.82
N TRP A 52 8.72 9.17 -3.39
CA TRP A 52 10.08 9.23 -3.91
C TRP A 52 10.90 7.97 -3.60
N ARG A 53 10.64 7.30 -2.47
CA ARG A 53 11.27 6.02 -2.13
C ARG A 53 10.83 4.90 -3.09
N VAL A 54 9.54 4.84 -3.43
CA VAL A 54 9.00 3.86 -4.39
C VAL A 54 9.55 4.14 -5.79
N LEU A 55 9.52 5.39 -6.24
CA LEU A 55 10.08 5.82 -7.52
C LEU A 55 11.54 5.40 -7.66
N LYS A 56 12.38 5.71 -6.66
CA LYS A 56 13.79 5.32 -6.69
C LYS A 56 14.00 3.80 -6.68
N ARG A 57 13.21 3.04 -5.90
CA ARG A 57 13.34 1.57 -5.86
C ARG A 57 12.98 0.93 -7.19
N GLN A 58 11.90 1.37 -7.83
CA GLN A 58 11.44 0.85 -9.10
C GLN A 58 12.45 1.14 -10.22
N TRP A 59 13.01 2.35 -10.29
CA TRP A 59 13.74 2.78 -11.48
C TRP A 59 15.25 2.68 -11.39
N ARG A 60 15.85 2.91 -10.21
CA ARG A 60 17.31 2.99 -10.05
C ARG A 60 18.01 1.66 -10.31
N TYR A 61 17.33 0.53 -10.17
CA TYR A 61 17.88 -0.79 -10.50
C TYR A 61 17.64 -1.20 -11.95
N LEU A 62 16.69 -0.57 -12.65
CA LEU A 62 16.25 -0.98 -13.98
C LEU A 62 16.75 -0.06 -15.10
N ASN A 63 17.18 1.17 -14.78
CA ASN A 63 17.53 2.17 -15.77
C ASN A 63 18.85 2.86 -15.43
N ARG A 64 19.65 3.12 -16.47
CA ARG A 64 20.81 4.02 -16.34
C ARG A 64 20.32 5.46 -16.27
N LEU A 65 20.88 6.23 -15.34
CA LEU A 65 20.51 7.62 -15.06
C LEU A 65 21.63 8.56 -15.50
N ASP A 66 22.11 8.43 -16.74
CA ASP A 66 23.33 9.10 -17.20
C ASP A 66 23.10 10.58 -17.56
N THR A 67 21.88 10.99 -17.93
CA THR A 67 21.58 12.37 -18.35
C THR A 67 20.33 12.92 -17.66
N LEU A 68 20.28 14.25 -17.50
CA LEU A 68 19.11 14.94 -16.96
C LEU A 68 17.85 14.69 -17.81
N ALA A 69 17.99 14.68 -19.14
CA ALA A 69 16.89 14.42 -20.06
C ALA A 69 16.29 13.02 -19.85
N THR A 70 17.14 12.01 -19.64
CA THR A 70 16.71 10.66 -19.28
C THR A 70 15.95 10.69 -17.96
N VAL A 71 16.50 11.31 -16.91
CA VAL A 71 15.82 11.38 -15.60
C VAL A 71 14.44 12.04 -15.72
N GLN A 72 14.33 13.16 -16.43
CA GLN A 72 13.05 13.86 -16.64
C GLN A 72 12.03 12.97 -17.35
N LYS A 73 12.44 12.28 -18.43
CA LYS A 73 11.57 11.35 -19.17
C LYS A 73 11.06 10.22 -18.28
N LEU A 74 11.94 9.59 -17.50
CA LEU A 74 11.58 8.47 -16.63
C LEU A 74 10.65 8.91 -15.49
N VAL A 75 10.90 10.09 -14.91
CA VAL A 75 10.02 10.65 -13.86
C VAL A 75 8.64 10.99 -14.42
N ALA A 76 8.56 11.61 -15.59
CA ALA A 76 7.29 11.94 -16.24
C ALA A 76 6.49 10.69 -16.55
N PHE A 77 7.13 9.68 -17.15
CA PHE A 77 6.50 8.39 -17.41
C PHE A 77 6.01 7.73 -16.12
N TYR A 78 6.83 7.70 -15.06
CA TYR A 78 6.41 7.09 -13.80
C TYR A 78 5.20 7.78 -13.18
N ALA A 79 5.17 9.12 -13.16
CA ALA A 79 4.04 9.87 -12.64
C ALA A 79 2.75 9.53 -13.40
N GLU A 80 2.83 9.47 -14.74
CA GLU A 80 1.69 9.08 -15.57
C GLU A 80 1.23 7.65 -15.27
N GLN A 81 2.14 6.68 -15.24
CA GLN A 81 1.79 5.29 -14.95
C GLN A 81 1.20 5.13 -13.55
N HIS A 82 1.83 5.75 -12.55
CA HIS A 82 1.37 5.67 -11.17
C HIS A 82 -0.05 6.20 -11.00
N ASN A 83 -0.35 7.33 -11.63
CA ASN A 83 -1.62 8.00 -11.49
C ASN A 83 -2.74 7.34 -12.31
N LYS A 84 -2.47 6.96 -13.56
CA LYS A 84 -3.50 6.47 -14.49
C LYS A 84 -3.70 4.97 -14.50
N HIS A 85 -2.69 4.18 -14.15
CA HIS A 85 -2.67 2.76 -14.47
C HIS A 85 -2.38 1.84 -13.30
N LEU A 86 -1.76 2.33 -12.21
CA LEU A 86 -1.42 1.49 -11.07
C LEU A 86 -2.52 1.53 -10.01
N PRO A 87 -3.31 0.45 -9.83
CA PRO A 87 -4.34 0.40 -8.82
C PRO A 87 -3.72 0.30 -7.43
N HIS A 88 -4.26 1.04 -6.47
CA HIS A 88 -3.73 1.09 -5.11
C HIS A 88 -4.67 0.40 -4.11
N ALA A 89 -4.10 -0.41 -3.21
CA ALA A 89 -4.88 -1.12 -2.20
C ALA A 89 -5.64 -0.18 -1.26
N ALA A 90 -5.03 0.96 -0.90
CA ALA A 90 -5.68 2.01 -0.10
C ALA A 90 -6.89 2.65 -0.80
N PHE A 91 -6.98 2.53 -2.12
CA PHE A 91 -8.10 3.03 -2.93
C PHE A 91 -9.05 1.90 -3.35
N HIS A 92 -8.98 0.77 -2.65
CA HIS A 92 -9.79 -0.43 -2.91
C HIS A 92 -9.66 -0.97 -4.35
N GLY A 93 -8.48 -0.80 -4.95
CA GLY A 93 -8.20 -1.26 -6.31
C GLY A 93 -8.53 -0.25 -7.40
N GLN A 94 -8.77 1.02 -7.05
CA GLN A 94 -8.78 2.15 -8.00
C GLN A 94 -7.37 2.72 -8.18
N THR A 95 -7.14 3.39 -9.30
CA THR A 95 -5.96 4.22 -9.53
C THR A 95 -6.10 5.58 -8.83
N PRO A 96 -4.99 6.30 -8.57
CA PRO A 96 -5.06 7.65 -8.03
C PRO A 96 -5.93 8.61 -8.85
N ASP A 97 -5.86 8.57 -10.19
CA ASP A 97 -6.69 9.41 -11.05
C ASP A 97 -8.17 9.04 -10.95
N GLU A 98 -8.49 7.74 -10.96
CA GLU A 98 -9.87 7.27 -10.82
C GLU A 98 -10.51 7.71 -9.51
N MET A 99 -9.74 7.68 -8.41
CA MET A 99 -10.19 8.17 -7.12
C MET A 99 -10.32 9.70 -7.10
N TYR A 100 -9.34 10.42 -7.65
CA TYR A 100 -9.29 11.88 -7.61
C TYR A 100 -10.38 12.52 -8.48
N PHE A 101 -10.56 12.01 -9.70
CA PHE A 101 -11.59 12.50 -10.63
C PHE A 101 -12.97 11.85 -10.40
N GLY A 102 -13.07 10.87 -9.50
CA GLY A 102 -14.32 10.19 -9.19
C GLY A 102 -14.86 9.32 -10.34
N THR A 103 -13.99 8.89 -11.26
CA THR A 103 -14.39 8.03 -12.38
C THR A 103 -14.41 6.54 -12.01
N GLY A 104 -13.80 6.16 -10.88
CA GLY A 104 -13.66 4.76 -10.44
C GLY A 104 -14.68 4.25 -9.43
N VAL A 105 -15.77 4.98 -9.15
CA VAL A 105 -16.67 4.73 -8.02
C VAL A 105 -17.21 3.29 -7.96
N ASP A 106 -17.43 2.66 -9.12
CA ASP A 106 -17.96 1.29 -9.19
C ASP A 106 -16.88 0.20 -9.17
N ILE A 107 -15.60 0.54 -9.38
CA ILE A 107 -14.49 -0.42 -9.42
C ILE A 107 -14.41 -1.24 -8.12
N PRO A 108 -14.47 -0.66 -6.91
CA PRO A 108 -14.44 -1.45 -5.67
C PRO A 108 -15.58 -2.48 -5.58
N LYS A 109 -16.79 -2.09 -6.02
CA LYS A 109 -17.96 -2.99 -6.01
C LYS A 109 -17.79 -4.13 -7.01
N GLN A 110 -17.35 -3.81 -8.23
CA GLN A 110 -17.07 -4.81 -9.27
C GLN A 110 -16.00 -5.80 -8.82
N LEU A 111 -14.89 -5.31 -8.25
CA LEU A 111 -13.82 -6.16 -7.73
C LEU A 111 -14.29 -7.05 -6.57
N ALA A 112 -15.16 -6.54 -5.69
CA ALA A 112 -15.74 -7.35 -4.61
C ALA A 112 -16.62 -8.48 -5.15
N ALA A 113 -17.50 -8.17 -6.11
CA ALA A 113 -18.35 -9.17 -6.77
C ALA A 113 -17.49 -10.22 -7.52
N ALA A 114 -16.48 -9.78 -8.28
CA ALA A 114 -15.56 -10.65 -8.99
C ALA A 114 -14.78 -11.58 -8.06
N LYS A 115 -14.33 -11.08 -6.89
CA LYS A 115 -13.67 -11.91 -5.86
C LYS A 115 -14.59 -13.02 -5.34
N VAL A 116 -15.86 -12.72 -5.08
CA VAL A 116 -16.83 -13.72 -4.63
C VAL A 116 -17.07 -14.76 -5.73
N ALA A 117 -17.30 -14.32 -6.96
CA ALA A 117 -17.50 -15.22 -8.10
C ALA A 117 -16.30 -16.15 -8.33
N ALA A 118 -15.08 -15.59 -8.32
CA ALA A 118 -13.85 -16.37 -8.48
C ALA A 118 -13.65 -17.39 -7.34
N ARG A 119 -14.04 -17.05 -6.11
CA ARG A 119 -14.01 -17.99 -4.99
C ARG A 119 -15.00 -19.13 -5.18
N GLN A 120 -16.23 -18.83 -5.60
CA GLN A 120 -17.24 -19.87 -5.84
C GLN A 120 -16.82 -20.80 -6.97
N ALA A 121 -16.30 -20.26 -8.07
CA ALA A 121 -15.75 -21.05 -9.17
C ALA A 121 -14.62 -21.98 -8.70
N ARG A 122 -13.69 -21.48 -7.88
CA ARG A 122 -12.61 -22.31 -7.32
C ARG A 122 -13.14 -23.41 -6.41
N LEU A 123 -14.12 -23.12 -5.55
CA LEU A 123 -14.71 -24.12 -4.66
C LEU A 123 -15.47 -25.19 -5.45
N ALA A 124 -16.23 -24.80 -6.48
CA ALA A 124 -16.92 -25.74 -7.35
C ALA A 124 -15.93 -26.66 -8.09
N GLY A 125 -14.88 -26.08 -8.69
CA GLY A 125 -13.81 -26.85 -9.35
C GLY A 125 -13.06 -27.78 -8.39
N ASN A 126 -12.72 -27.30 -7.19
CA ASN A 126 -12.06 -28.14 -6.19
C ASN A 126 -12.97 -29.26 -5.67
N ARG A 127 -14.29 -29.04 -5.60
CA ARG A 127 -15.27 -30.07 -5.18
C ARG A 127 -15.54 -31.11 -6.27
N SER A 128 -15.47 -30.73 -7.55
CA SER A 128 -15.60 -31.67 -8.66
C SER A 128 -14.35 -32.54 -8.84
N LEU A 129 -13.18 -32.01 -8.47
CA LEU A 129 -11.95 -32.78 -8.33
C LEU A 129 -12.04 -33.69 -7.10
N ARG A 130 -12.11 -35.00 -7.30
CA ARG A 130 -11.98 -35.96 -6.20
C ARG A 130 -10.53 -36.02 -5.74
N CYS A 131 -10.23 -35.47 -4.57
CA CYS A 131 -8.94 -35.69 -3.93
C CYS A 131 -8.86 -37.13 -3.39
N GLN A 132 -7.78 -37.86 -3.65
CA GLN A 132 -7.62 -39.26 -3.23
C GLN A 132 -7.82 -39.44 -1.70
N SER A 133 -7.34 -38.49 -0.88
CA SER A 133 -7.56 -38.47 0.57
C SER A 133 -9.03 -38.25 0.97
N CYS A 134 -9.79 -37.49 0.18
CA CYS A 134 -11.19 -37.18 0.41
C CYS A 134 -12.08 -38.41 0.11
N SER A 135 -11.68 -39.24 -0.86
CA SER A 135 -12.33 -40.53 -1.13
C SER A 135 -12.04 -41.58 -0.05
N GLN A 136 -10.87 -41.54 0.57
CA GLN A 136 -10.50 -42.48 1.66
C GLN A 136 -11.28 -42.21 2.95
N SER A 137 -11.56 -40.94 3.29
CA SER A 137 -12.32 -40.57 4.48
C SER A 137 -13.79 -41.02 4.45
N VAL A 138 -14.40 -41.14 3.27
CA VAL A 138 -15.80 -41.61 3.14
C VAL A 138 -15.88 -43.14 3.26
N ALA A 139 -14.85 -43.87 2.82
CA ALA A 139 -14.80 -45.32 2.92
C ALA A 139 -14.59 -45.84 4.36
N ALA A 140 -14.00 -45.03 5.25
CA ALA A 140 -13.72 -45.40 6.64
C ALA A 140 -14.90 -45.21 7.61
N ILE A 141 -16.05 -44.70 7.14
CA ILE A 141 -17.26 -44.43 7.96
C ILE A 141 -18.37 -45.45 7.68
N ASN A 142 -18.19 -46.34 6.69
CA ASN A 142 -19.12 -47.45 6.41
C ASN A 142 -18.68 -48.74 7.11
#